data_AF-K9XMB1-F1
#
_entry.id   AF-K9XMB1-F1
#
_cell.length_a   1.000
_cell.length_b   1.000
_cell.length_c   1.000
_cell.angle_alpha   90.00
_cell.angle_beta   90.00
_cell.angle_gamma   90.00
#
_symmetry.space_group_name_H-M   'P 1'
#
loop_
_entity.id
_entity.type
_entity.pdbx_description
1 polymer ?
#
loop_
_entity_poly.entity_id
_entity_poly.type
_entity_poly.pdbx_seq_one_letter_code
_entity_poly.pdbx_strand_id
1 'polypeptide(L)' 'MAQSPMLGARCPVEWQQQIRAISTASGRSEAEVVREAIAQYLGQTDPAAVKGAIADLQDRVSRLEQKLTRFGRLAD' A
#
# COMPACT_ATOMS: atom_id res chain seq x y z
N MET A 1 -23.24 0.80 13.88
CA MET A 1 -21.82 0.67 13.45
C MET A 1 -21.09 -0.05 14.58
N ALA A 2 -20.68 -1.30 14.38
CA ALA A 2 -19.96 -2.03 15.43
C ALA A 2 -18.59 -1.36 15.61
N GLN A 3 -18.33 -0.78 16.78
CA GLN A 3 -17.00 -0.26 17.11
C GLN A 3 -16.02 -1.44 17.05
N SER A 4 -15.09 -1.39 16.10
CA SER A 4 -14.04 -2.39 16.02
C SER A 4 -13.19 -2.30 17.29
N PRO A 5 -12.90 -3.42 17.98
CA PRO A 5 -12.13 -3.40 19.22
C PRO A 5 -10.71 -2.88 18.97
N MET A 6 -10.18 -2.10 19.92
CA MET A 6 -8.80 -1.60 19.87
C MET A 6 -7.86 -2.60 20.52
N LEU A 7 -6.74 -2.91 19.85
CA LEU A 7 -5.72 -3.83 20.33
C LEU A 7 -4.43 -3.07 20.59
N GLY A 8 -3.93 -3.10 21.83
CA GLY A 8 -2.68 -2.45 22.24
C GLY A 8 -1.69 -3.48 22.76
N ALA A 9 -0.44 -3.38 22.33
CA ALA A 9 0.65 -4.25 22.77
C ALA A 9 1.96 -3.45 22.87
N ARG A 10 2.86 -3.87 23.77
CA ARG A 10 4.24 -3.37 23.78
C ARG A 10 5.01 -4.10 22.68
N CYS A 11 5.82 -3.37 21.93
CA CYS A 11 6.70 -3.92 20.90
C CYS A 11 8.14 -3.40 21.08
N PRO A 12 9.14 -4.11 20.51
CA PRO A 12 10.51 -3.61 20.43
C PRO A 12 10.57 -2.24 19.72
N VAL A 13 11.49 -1.39 20.13
CA VAL A 13 11.63 -0.03 19.59
C VAL A 13 11.97 -0.06 18.10
N GLU A 14 12.76 -1.05 17.69
CA GLU A 14 13.16 -1.27 16.29
C GLU A 14 11.94 -1.50 15.41
N TRP A 15 10.93 -2.22 15.90
CA TRP A 15 9.71 -2.50 15.14
C TRP A 15 8.88 -1.23 14.93
N GLN A 16 8.76 -0.40 15.97
CA GLN A 16 8.07 0.88 15.85
C GLN A 16 8.73 1.79 14.81
N GLN A 17 10.07 1.83 14.77
CA GLN A 17 10.82 2.61 13.78
C GLN A 17 10.57 2.09 12.36
N GLN A 18 10.58 0.77 12.16
CA GLN A 18 10.31 0.17 10.86
C GLN A 18 8.87 0.44 10.40
N ILE A 19 7.88 0.31 11.29
CA ILE A 19 6.47 0.62 10.98
C ILE A 19 6.32 2.08 10.54
N ARG A 20 6.98 3.02 11.22
CA ARG A 20 7.00 4.45 10.85
C ARG A 20 7.64 4.70 9.50
N ALA A 21 8.75 4.04 9.20
CA ALA A 21 9.41 4.17 7.91
C ALA A 21 8.50 3.68 6.78
N ILE A 22 7.82 2.54 6.96
CA ILE A 22 6.87 1.99 5.98
C ILE A 22 5.66 2.91 5.82
N SER A 23 5.10 3.40 6.92
CA SER A 23 3.98 4.35 6.93
C SER A 23 4.32 5.61 6.13
N THR A 24 5.52 6.16 6.35
CA THR A 24 6.01 7.35 5.64
C THR A 24 6.22 7.09 4.15
N ALA A 25 6.86 5.97 3.79
CA ALA A 25 7.14 5.61 2.41
C ALA A 25 5.88 5.28 1.59
N SER A 26 4.88 4.66 2.23
CA SER A 26 3.62 4.25 1.59
C SER A 26 2.53 5.33 1.63
N GLY A 27 2.68 6.37 2.46
CA GLY A 27 1.64 7.38 2.70
C GLY A 27 0.42 6.84 3.47
N ARG A 28 0.55 5.68 4.13
CA ARG A 28 -0.53 5.01 4.89
C ARG A 28 -0.34 5.21 6.38
N SER A 29 -1.39 5.07 7.17
CA SER A 29 -1.27 5.14 8.64
C SER A 29 -0.52 3.92 9.20
N GLU A 30 0.19 4.10 10.31
CA GLU A 30 0.84 2.99 11.04
C GLU A 30 -0.16 1.84 11.34
N ALA A 31 -1.41 2.18 11.67
CA ALA A 31 -2.46 1.21 11.96
C ALA A 31 -2.87 0.39 10.72
N GLU A 32 -2.88 0.97 9.52
CA GLU A 32 -3.13 0.24 8.28
C GLU A 32 -1.98 -0.70 7.94
N VAL A 33 -0.73 -0.25 8.14
CA VAL A 33 0.46 -1.08 7.93
C VAL A 33 0.44 -2.31 8.85
N VAL A 34 0.17 -2.10 10.14
CA VAL A 34 0.12 -3.19 11.13
C VAL A 34 -1.06 -4.13 10.84
N ARG A 35 -2.23 -3.59 10.50
CA ARG A 35 -3.41 -4.41 10.17
C ARG A 35 -3.16 -5.29 8.97
N GLU A 36 -2.51 -4.76 7.93
CA GLU A 36 -2.14 -5.55 6.76
C GLU A 36 -1.11 -6.63 7.10
N ALA A 37 -0.07 -6.31 7.87
CA ALA A 37 0.93 -7.29 8.28
C ALA A 37 0.30 -8.44 9.08
N ILE A 38 -0.63 -8.13 9.99
CA ILE A 38 -1.40 -9.14 10.74
C ILE A 38 -2.30 -9.94 9.80
N ALA A 39 -3.01 -9.29 8.88
CA ALA A 39 -3.85 -9.98 7.90
C ALA A 39 -3.04 -10.94 7.02
N GLN A 40 -1.86 -10.53 6.57
CA GLN A 40 -0.92 -11.37 5.83
C GLN A 40 -0.48 -12.58 6.66
N TYR A 41 -0.09 -12.37 7.92
CA TYR A 41 0.29 -13.46 8.83
C TYR A 41 -0.84 -14.45 9.08
N LEU A 42 -2.07 -13.96 9.22
CA LEU A 42 -3.28 -14.79 9.42
C LEU A 42 -3.81 -15.41 8.12
N GLY A 43 -3.19 -15.15 6.96
CA GLY A 43 -3.68 -15.62 5.66
C GLY A 43 -5.00 -14.98 5.22
N GLN A 44 -5.39 -13.85 5.80
CA GLN A 44 -6.60 -13.09 5.46
C GLN A 44 -6.37 -12.04 4.37
N THR A 45 -5.24 -12.10 3.68
CA THR A 45 -4.99 -11.23 2.52
C THR A 45 -6.02 -11.54 1.44
N ASP A 46 -6.90 -10.59 1.13
CA ASP A 46 -7.82 -10.73 0.01
C ASP A 46 -7.04 -10.69 -1.31
N PRO A 47 -6.87 -11.82 -2.02
CA PRO A 47 -6.13 -11.85 -3.27
C PRO A 47 -6.80 -11.00 -4.35
N ALA A 48 -8.11 -10.75 -4.24
CA ALA A 48 -8.84 -9.89 -5.15
C ALA A 48 -8.45 -8.41 -4.98
N ALA A 49 -8.26 -7.96 -3.74
CA ALA A 49 -7.80 -6.61 -3.44
C ALA A 49 -6.40 -6.34 -4.01
N VAL A 50 -5.48 -7.31 -3.88
CA VAL A 50 -4.12 -7.21 -4.45
C VAL A 50 -4.16 -7.18 -5.98
N LYS A 51 -4.98 -8.02 -6.61
CA LYS A 51 -5.17 -8.00 -8.08
C LYS A 51 -5.74 -6.67 -8.56
N GLY A 52 -6.70 -6.09 -7.83
CA GLY A 52 -7.29 -4.79 -8.15
C GLY A 52 -6.24 -3.66 -8.08
N ALA A 53 -5.42 -3.64 -7.05
CA ALA A 53 -4.33 -2.66 -6.91
C ALA A 53 -3.28 -2.79 -8.03
N ILE A 54 -2.93 -4.02 -8.42
CA ILE A 54 -2.01 -4.26 -9.55
C ILE A 54 -2.63 -3.78 -10.87
N ALA A 55 -3.91 -4.06 -11.11
CA ALA A 55 -4.61 -3.61 -12.30
C ALA A 55 -4.66 -2.07 -12.39
N ASP A 56 -4.93 -1.37 -11.28
CA ASP A 56 -4.90 0.09 -11.21
C ASP A 56 -3.50 0.65 -11.51
N LEU A 57 -2.46 0.06 -10.93
CA LEU A 57 -1.08 0.46 -11.20
C LEU A 57 -0.71 0.23 -12.67
N GLN A 58 -1.12 -0.90 -13.26
CA GLN A 58 -0.90 -1.17 -14.69
C GLN A 58 -1.59 -0.14 -15.60
N ASP A 59 -2.82 0.25 -15.29
CA ASP A 59 -3.53 1.28 -16.06
C ASP A 59 -2.84 2.65 -15.93
N ARG A 60 -2.39 3.01 -14.72
CA ARG A 60 -1.65 4.25 -14.47
C ARG A 60 -0.32 4.28 -15.22
N VAL A 61 0.43 3.19 -15.23
CA VAL A 61 1.68 3.06 -15.99
C VAL A 61 1.40 3.18 -17.49
N SER A 62 0.41 2.47 -18.01
CA SER A 62 0.03 2.52 -19.42
C SER A 62 -0.32 3.95 -19.87
N ARG A 63 -1.06 4.69 -19.05
CA ARG A 63 -1.39 6.11 -19.33
C ARG A 63 -0.16 7.01 -19.32
N LEU A 64 0.79 6.77 -18.42
CA LEU A 64 2.05 7.52 -18.37
C LEU A 64 2.90 7.25 -19.60
N GLU A 65 3.03 5.98 -20.02
CA GLU A 65 3.75 5.58 -21.23
C GLU A 65 3.14 6.21 -22.49
N GLN A 66 1.81 6.21 -22.61
CA GLN A 66 1.10 6.87 -23.72
C GLN A 66 1.37 8.38 -23.75
N LYS A 67 1.32 9.05 -22.59
CA LYS A 67 1.64 10.49 -22.48
C LYS A 67 3.09 10.75 -22.89
N LEU A 68 4.03 9.97 -22.38
CA LEU A 68 5.45 10.13 -22.69
C LEU A 68 5.74 9.93 -24.18
N THR A 69 5.13 8.90 -24.79
CA THR A 69 5.23 8.64 -26.24
C THR A 69 4.69 9.81 -27.06
N ARG A 70 3.56 10.39 -26.64
CA ARG A 70 2.97 11.55 -27.31
C ARG A 70 3.85 12.80 -27.18
N PHE A 71 4.48 13.01 -26.03
CA PHE A 71 5.44 14.10 -25.84
C PHE A 71 6.72 13.91 -26.67
N GLY A 72 7.26 12.69 -26.73
CA GLY A 72 8.42 12.38 -27.59
C GLY A 72 8.15 12.67 -29.06
N ARG A 73 6.95 12.33 -29.56
CA ARG A 73 6.52 12.64 -30.94
C ARG A 73 6.26 14.12 -31.24
N LEU A 74 6.17 14.98 -30.23
CA LEU A 74 6.00 16.42 -30.38
C LEU A 74 7.34 17.17 -30.28
N ALA A 75 8.42 16.48 -29.92
CA ALA A 75 9.76 17.03 -29.77
C ALA A 75 10.69 16.74 -30.97
N ASP A 76 10.23 15.89 -31.91
CA ASP A 76 10.76 15.69 -33.28
C ASP A 76 9.93 16.51 -34.29
#